data_AF-A0A969PRM4-F1
#
_entry.id   AF-A0A969PRM4-F1
#
_cell.length_a   1.000
_cell.length_b   1.000
_cell.length_c   1.000
_cell.angle_alpha   90.00
_cell.angle_beta   90.00
_cell.angle_gamma   90.00
#
_symmetry.space_group_name_H-M   'P 1'
#
loop_
_entity.id
_entity.type
_entity.pdbx_description
1 polymer ?
#
loop_
_entity_poly.entity_id
_entity_poly.type
_entity_poly.pdbx_seq_one_letter_code
_entity_poly.pdbx_strand_id
1 'polypeptide(L)'
;MKKSIALTGAVTASLVLAACGNAENNGEENDGADNNAPENNTAEENNADENADNEANENEEAEDGGEIEDLASEYDIDVTVGEGDGGEEASMEELEELFAAVAAARDADMLPKDESPDEGEGEESGTAEGYYLIPGAEESDMRVLLSFSYELEGDLEDESRFPSFGDVSDSEISVDGSDVLSWNADSVEEEIVSAGTGAEFQTAGAWHIEVEVDGQHVEAEEEDEFILEFSTGTLVGIE
;
A
#
# COMPACT_ATOMS: atom_id res chain seq x y z
N MET A 1 -50.06 27.00 13.71
CA MET A 1 -50.67 25.82 13.08
C MET A 1 -49.63 24.73 13.05
N LYS A 2 -49.96 23.54 13.56
CA LYS A 2 -49.07 22.37 13.64
C LYS A 2 -48.96 21.73 12.26
N LYS A 3 -47.76 21.33 11.85
CA LYS A 3 -47.55 20.19 10.95
C LYS A 3 -46.28 19.45 11.39
N SER A 4 -46.52 18.30 11.98
CA SER A 4 -45.55 17.23 12.17
C SER A 4 -45.42 16.46 10.85
N ILE A 5 -44.21 16.07 10.48
CA ILE A 5 -43.99 14.92 9.61
C ILE A 5 -43.08 13.99 10.39
N ALA A 6 -43.63 12.83 10.71
CA ALA A 6 -42.93 11.68 11.25
C ALA A 6 -42.24 10.96 10.10
N LEU A 7 -40.99 10.53 10.29
CA LEU A 7 -40.45 9.40 9.56
C LEU A 7 -40.42 8.19 10.50
N THR A 8 -41.11 7.15 10.09
CA THR A 8 -41.09 5.82 10.69
C THR A 8 -41.01 4.84 9.51
N GLY A 9 -40.09 3.88 9.57
CA GLY A 9 -39.91 2.85 8.55
C GLY A 9 -38.42 2.62 8.26
N ALA A 10 -37.65 1.80 8.98
CA ALA A 10 -37.76 0.38 9.38
C ALA A 10 -37.04 -0.57 8.42
N VAL A 11 -36.26 -1.48 9.03
CA VAL A 11 -36.04 -2.90 8.65
C VAL A 11 -34.73 -3.26 7.91
N THR A 12 -33.81 -3.79 8.74
CA THR A 12 -32.99 -5.02 8.62
C THR A 12 -31.94 -5.17 7.52
N ALA A 13 -30.72 -5.56 7.92
CA ALA A 13 -30.29 -6.96 7.84
C ALA A 13 -29.01 -7.18 8.66
N SER A 14 -29.04 -8.18 9.54
CA SER A 14 -27.86 -8.77 10.17
C SER A 14 -27.06 -9.50 9.10
N LEU A 15 -25.82 -9.10 8.85
CA LEU A 15 -24.86 -9.94 8.12
C LEU A 15 -24.29 -10.96 9.09
N VAL A 16 -25.02 -12.07 9.24
CA VAL A 16 -24.45 -13.35 9.67
C VAL A 16 -23.71 -13.92 8.46
N LEU A 17 -22.38 -13.93 8.52
CA LEU A 17 -21.56 -14.76 7.66
C LEU A 17 -21.66 -16.20 8.16
N ALA A 18 -22.41 -17.03 7.44
CA ALA A 18 -22.32 -18.48 7.58
C ALA A 18 -22.61 -19.21 6.26
N ALA A 19 -21.70 -20.16 5.98
CA ALA A 19 -21.68 -21.23 4.97
C ALA A 19 -21.18 -20.81 3.58
N CYS A 20 -20.30 -21.55 2.89
CA CYS A 20 -20.03 -23.00 2.88
C CYS A 20 -18.76 -23.23 2.01
N GLY A 21 -17.82 -24.14 2.22
CA GLY A 21 -17.59 -25.19 3.22
C GLY A 21 -16.49 -26.15 2.74
N ASN A 22 -15.89 -26.92 3.64
CA ASN A 22 -15.87 -28.37 3.50
C ASN A 22 -15.74 -29.03 4.87
N ALA A 23 -16.51 -30.10 5.05
CA ALA A 23 -16.52 -30.94 6.23
C ALA A 23 -15.30 -31.87 6.23
N GLU A 24 -14.77 -32.22 7.41
CA GLU A 24 -14.81 -33.60 7.92
C GLU A 24 -14.17 -33.71 9.32
N ASN A 25 -15.07 -33.73 10.30
CA ASN A 25 -15.07 -34.55 11.52
C ASN A 25 -13.87 -35.49 11.73
N ASN A 26 -13.01 -35.21 12.72
CA ASN A 26 -12.11 -36.22 13.28
C ASN A 26 -12.40 -36.41 14.77
N GLY A 27 -13.29 -37.36 15.04
CA GLY A 27 -13.59 -37.86 16.37
C GLY A 27 -12.81 -39.15 16.66
N GLU A 28 -12.27 -39.18 17.88
CA GLU A 28 -12.20 -40.34 18.78
C GLU A 28 -11.24 -41.51 18.49
N GLU A 29 -10.40 -41.70 19.50
CA GLU A 29 -9.71 -42.90 19.97
C GLU A 29 -10.48 -44.22 19.77
N ASN A 30 -9.81 -45.26 19.26
CA ASN A 30 -9.91 -46.60 19.84
C ASN A 30 -8.77 -47.56 19.43
N ASP A 31 -8.38 -48.38 20.39
CA ASP A 31 -7.44 -49.51 20.36
C ASP A 31 -7.77 -50.59 19.31
N GLY A 32 -6.73 -51.25 18.78
CA GLY A 32 -6.92 -52.39 17.88
C GLY A 32 -5.65 -53.11 17.42
N ALA A 33 -5.00 -53.77 18.37
CA ALA A 33 -3.99 -54.82 18.27
C ALA A 33 -3.79 -55.59 16.92
N ASP A 34 -2.50 -55.83 16.64
CA ASP A 34 -1.88 -57.16 16.42
C ASP A 34 -1.43 -57.60 15.00
N ASN A 35 -0.18 -58.09 14.99
CA ASN A 35 0.43 -59.17 14.21
C ASN A 35 1.41 -58.91 13.03
N ASN A 36 2.64 -59.35 13.33
CA ASN A 36 3.61 -60.09 12.51
C ASN A 36 4.55 -59.34 11.56
N ALA A 37 5.70 -58.99 12.14
CA ALA A 37 7.04 -59.55 11.90
C ALA A 37 7.51 -59.94 10.47
N PRO A 38 8.81 -59.70 10.17
CA PRO A 38 9.41 -59.75 8.84
C PRO A 38 10.04 -61.12 8.52
N GLU A 39 10.32 -61.38 7.23
CA GLU A 39 11.46 -62.15 6.67
C GLU A 39 11.11 -62.64 5.24
N ASN A 40 11.98 -62.44 4.24
CA ASN A 40 12.98 -63.45 3.83
C ASN A 40 13.48 -63.25 2.36
N ASN A 41 14.79 -63.00 2.25
CA ASN A 41 15.78 -63.67 1.37
C ASN A 41 15.82 -63.54 -0.18
N THR A 42 16.99 -63.01 -0.62
CA THR A 42 17.98 -63.51 -1.65
C THR A 42 17.53 -63.78 -3.10
N ALA A 43 18.32 -63.57 -4.18
CA ALA A 43 19.74 -63.28 -4.38
C ALA A 43 20.01 -62.80 -5.85
N GLU A 44 21.17 -62.13 -6.02
CA GLU A 44 22.16 -62.11 -7.13
C GLU A 44 21.77 -62.28 -8.62
N GLU A 45 22.20 -61.37 -9.51
CA GLU A 45 23.44 -61.45 -10.33
C GLU A 45 23.53 -60.37 -11.45
N ASN A 46 24.67 -59.66 -11.44
CA ASN A 46 25.42 -58.94 -12.47
C ASN A 46 24.97 -58.89 -13.96
N ASN A 47 25.03 -57.68 -14.53
CA ASN A 47 25.81 -57.42 -15.75
C ASN A 47 26.32 -55.97 -15.79
N ALA A 48 27.62 -55.83 -16.01
CA ALA A 48 28.30 -54.58 -16.36
C ALA A 48 28.24 -54.37 -17.89
N ASP A 49 28.06 -53.14 -18.37
CA ASP A 49 29.12 -52.37 -19.05
C ASP A 49 28.67 -50.97 -19.55
N GLU A 50 29.62 -50.04 -19.43
CA GLU A 50 29.91 -48.84 -20.25
C GLU A 50 28.96 -47.61 -20.34
N ASN A 51 29.36 -46.58 -19.58
CA ASN A 51 29.55 -45.16 -19.97
C ASN A 51 28.84 -44.63 -21.24
N ALA A 52 27.90 -43.72 -21.01
CA ALA A 52 27.83 -42.47 -21.75
C ALA A 52 27.37 -41.37 -20.79
N ASP A 53 28.31 -40.46 -20.50
CA ASP A 53 28.01 -39.10 -20.07
C ASP A 53 26.85 -38.54 -20.90
N ASN A 54 25.76 -38.19 -20.24
CA ASN A 54 25.13 -36.92 -20.50
C ASN A 54 24.59 -36.44 -19.16
N GLU A 55 25.51 -35.78 -18.46
CA GLU A 55 25.24 -34.91 -17.33
C GLU A 55 24.01 -34.03 -17.62
N ALA A 56 23.30 -33.74 -16.54
CA ALA A 56 22.33 -32.68 -16.38
C ALA A 56 22.21 -31.74 -17.60
N ASN A 57 21.08 -31.83 -18.28
CA ASN A 57 20.48 -30.64 -18.86
C ASN A 57 19.27 -30.30 -17.97
N GLU A 58 19.55 -30.12 -16.69
CA GLU A 58 18.96 -29.02 -15.93
C GLU A 58 19.39 -27.80 -16.74
N ASN A 59 18.47 -27.33 -17.58
CA ASN A 59 18.66 -26.07 -18.26
C ASN A 59 18.59 -25.04 -17.13
N GLU A 60 19.74 -24.73 -16.54
CA GLU A 60 20.02 -23.52 -15.79
C GLU A 60 19.74 -22.34 -16.74
N GLU A 61 18.46 -22.04 -16.94
CA GLU A 61 18.05 -20.65 -17.03
C GLU A 61 18.19 -20.15 -15.59
N ALA A 62 19.02 -19.12 -15.38
CA ALA A 62 19.19 -18.51 -14.07
C ALA A 62 17.84 -17.87 -13.66
N GLU A 63 17.01 -18.64 -12.95
CA GLU A 63 15.80 -18.21 -12.24
C GLU A 63 16.18 -17.43 -10.96
N ASP A 64 17.03 -16.41 -11.06
CA ASP A 64 17.34 -15.60 -9.87
C ASP A 64 16.21 -14.58 -9.58
N GLY A 65 15.34 -14.30 -10.56
CA GLY A 65 14.16 -13.43 -10.38
C GLY A 65 12.94 -14.13 -9.74
N GLY A 66 13.01 -15.43 -9.49
CA GLY A 66 11.85 -16.19 -9.01
C GLY A 66 11.36 -15.76 -7.62
N GLU A 67 12.28 -15.43 -6.71
CA GLU A 67 11.91 -14.98 -5.36
C GLU A 67 11.24 -13.60 -5.38
N ILE A 68 11.70 -12.69 -6.25
CA ILE A 68 11.14 -11.34 -6.42
C ILE A 68 9.74 -11.41 -7.04
N GLU A 69 9.55 -12.21 -8.09
CA GLU A 69 8.25 -12.41 -8.74
C GLU A 69 7.24 -13.12 -7.82
N ASP A 70 7.69 -14.09 -7.03
CA ASP A 70 6.85 -14.77 -6.03
C ASP A 70 6.41 -13.80 -4.93
N LEU A 71 7.32 -12.94 -4.45
CA LEU A 71 7.03 -11.90 -3.47
C LEU A 71 6.03 -10.87 -4.02
N ALA A 72 6.28 -10.34 -5.22
CA ALA A 72 5.38 -9.38 -5.86
C ALA A 72 3.95 -9.94 -6.03
N SER A 73 3.86 -11.23 -6.36
CA SER A 73 2.58 -11.94 -6.49
C SER A 73 1.81 -12.06 -5.17
N GLU A 74 2.47 -12.05 -4.01
CA GLU A 74 1.81 -12.06 -2.69
C GLU A 74 1.04 -10.75 -2.44
N TYR A 75 1.54 -9.64 -2.98
CA TYR A 75 0.97 -8.29 -2.82
C TYR A 75 0.14 -7.81 -4.02
N ASP A 76 -0.06 -8.67 -5.04
CA ASP A 76 -0.75 -8.33 -6.29
C ASP A 76 -0.10 -7.15 -7.02
N ILE A 77 1.24 -7.17 -7.09
CA ILE A 77 2.08 -6.17 -7.77
C ILE A 77 2.67 -6.79 -9.03
N ASP A 78 2.56 -6.08 -10.16
CA ASP A 78 3.16 -6.45 -11.43
C ASP A 78 4.59 -5.88 -11.51
N VAL A 79 5.59 -6.77 -11.54
CA VAL A 79 7.02 -6.40 -11.58
C VAL A 79 7.69 -6.75 -12.90
N THR A 80 8.71 -5.98 -13.25
CA THR A 80 9.68 -6.31 -14.31
C THR A 80 11.06 -6.49 -13.68
N VAL A 81 11.67 -7.67 -13.85
CA VAL A 81 13.00 -8.00 -13.34
C VAL A 81 14.01 -8.15 -14.48
N GLY A 82 15.17 -7.52 -14.37
CA GLY A 82 16.24 -7.52 -15.37
C GLY A 82 17.66 -7.65 -14.79
N GLU A 83 18.66 -7.78 -15.68
CA GLU A 83 20.08 -7.76 -15.28
C GLU A 83 20.49 -6.34 -14.81
N GLY A 84 21.13 -6.24 -13.64
CA GLY A 84 21.39 -4.97 -12.95
C GLY A 84 22.43 -4.03 -13.58
N ASP A 85 22.04 -2.76 -13.77
CA ASP A 85 22.90 -1.57 -13.93
C ASP A 85 22.06 -0.28 -13.69
N GLY A 86 21.11 -0.30 -12.75
CA GLY A 86 20.11 0.77 -12.53
C GLY A 86 19.32 0.62 -11.21
N GLY A 87 18.75 1.71 -10.70
CA GLY A 87 18.08 1.77 -9.39
C GLY A 87 19.02 2.00 -8.19
N GLU A 88 18.45 2.31 -7.03
CA GLU A 88 19.20 2.35 -5.76
C GLU A 88 19.25 0.95 -5.13
N GLU A 89 20.34 0.61 -4.43
CA GLU A 89 20.52 -0.72 -3.84
C GLU A 89 19.63 -0.89 -2.61
N ALA A 90 18.83 -1.95 -2.58
CA ALA A 90 18.01 -2.33 -1.44
C ALA A 90 18.08 -3.83 -1.15
N SER A 91 17.71 -4.19 0.07
CA SER A 91 17.55 -5.57 0.50
C SER A 91 16.17 -6.13 0.12
N MET A 92 16.05 -7.46 0.12
CA MET A 92 14.76 -8.13 -0.07
C MET A 92 13.72 -7.74 1.00
N GLU A 93 14.17 -7.46 2.23
CA GLU A 93 13.30 -6.99 3.32
C GLU A 93 12.74 -5.59 3.01
N GLU A 94 13.58 -4.68 2.50
CA GLU A 94 13.13 -3.36 2.05
C GLU A 94 12.18 -3.45 0.85
N LEU A 95 12.40 -4.38 -0.09
CA LEU A 95 11.49 -4.63 -1.20
C LEU A 95 10.11 -5.14 -0.74
N GLU A 96 10.10 -6.07 0.23
CA GLU A 96 8.86 -6.56 0.86
C GLU A 96 8.09 -5.42 1.55
N GLU A 97 8.79 -4.56 2.29
CA GLU A 97 8.19 -3.39 2.92
C GLU A 97 7.58 -2.42 1.88
N LEU A 98 8.27 -2.18 0.76
CA LEU A 98 7.75 -1.35 -0.33
C LEU A 98 6.49 -1.95 -0.97
N PHE A 99 6.48 -3.25 -1.24
CA PHE A 99 5.31 -3.93 -1.80
C PHE A 99 4.13 -3.92 -0.83
N ALA A 100 4.38 -4.17 0.45
CA ALA A 100 3.36 -4.08 1.49
C ALA A 100 2.78 -2.66 1.59
N ALA A 101 3.63 -1.63 1.52
CA ALA A 101 3.22 -0.24 1.57
C ALA A 101 2.35 0.17 0.37
N VAL A 102 2.77 -0.17 -0.85
CA VAL A 102 1.99 0.12 -2.07
C VAL A 102 0.66 -0.62 -2.05
N ALA A 103 0.64 -1.91 -1.69
CA ALA A 103 -0.60 -2.67 -1.61
C ALA A 103 -1.58 -2.08 -0.57
N ALA A 104 -1.07 -1.69 0.61
CA ALA A 104 -1.88 -1.08 1.66
C ALA A 104 -2.35 0.34 1.30
N ALA A 105 -1.55 1.11 0.57
CA ALA A 105 -1.93 2.43 0.07
C ALA A 105 -3.07 2.34 -0.95
N ARG A 106 -3.01 1.40 -1.90
CA ARG A 106 -4.08 1.16 -2.90
C ARG A 106 -5.40 0.73 -2.30
N ASP A 107 -5.38 0.11 -1.12
CA ASP A 107 -6.59 -0.23 -0.37
C ASP A 107 -7.18 0.96 0.41
N ALA A 108 -6.46 2.09 0.50
CA ALA A 108 -6.86 3.26 1.27
C ALA A 108 -7.43 4.38 0.38
N ASP A 109 -8.74 4.63 0.52
CA ASP A 109 -9.40 5.74 -0.19
C ASP A 109 -8.84 7.15 0.18
N MET A 110 -8.31 7.29 1.40
CA MET A 110 -7.80 8.55 1.94
C MET A 110 -6.56 8.28 2.81
N LEU A 111 -5.48 9.02 2.56
CA LEU A 111 -4.26 8.86 3.34
C LEU A 111 -4.36 9.63 4.67
N PRO A 112 -3.94 9.02 5.80
CA PRO A 112 -3.93 9.70 7.08
C PRO A 112 -2.92 10.85 7.08
N LYS A 113 -3.33 12.04 7.52
CA LYS A 113 -2.39 13.14 7.75
C LYS A 113 -1.44 12.79 8.90
N ASP A 114 -0.16 13.01 8.71
CA ASP A 114 0.87 12.88 9.74
C ASP A 114 1.10 14.23 10.44
N GLU A 115 1.71 15.17 9.71
CA GLU A 115 2.05 16.50 10.22
C GLU A 115 2.01 17.57 9.11
N SER A 116 2.15 18.84 9.49
CA SER A 116 2.32 19.94 8.55
C SER A 116 3.47 20.81 9.03
N PRO A 117 4.51 21.04 8.21
CA PRO A 117 5.66 21.85 8.62
C PRO A 117 5.28 23.32 8.83
N ASP A 118 4.20 23.78 8.19
CA ASP A 118 3.67 25.14 8.28
C ASP A 118 2.54 25.29 9.33
N GLU A 119 2.42 24.34 10.25
CA GLU A 119 1.38 24.39 11.28
C GLU A 119 1.49 25.66 12.14
N GLY A 120 0.40 26.43 12.19
CA GLY A 120 0.36 27.68 12.93
C GLY A 120 1.04 28.87 12.26
N GLU A 121 1.50 28.72 11.02
CA GLU A 121 2.16 29.78 10.24
C GLU A 121 1.23 30.43 9.19
N GLY A 122 -0.08 30.20 9.28
CA GLY A 122 -1.09 30.68 8.35
C GLY A 122 -1.12 32.20 8.20
N GLU A 123 -0.91 32.67 6.97
CA GLU A 123 -1.12 34.06 6.56
C GLU A 123 -2.47 34.21 5.82
N GLU A 124 -2.83 35.41 5.36
CA GLU A 124 -4.03 35.60 4.50
C GLU A 124 -3.91 34.87 3.15
N SER A 125 -2.68 34.64 2.69
CA SER A 125 -2.39 33.88 1.47
C SER A 125 -0.95 33.39 1.50
N GLY A 126 -0.67 32.22 0.94
CA GLY A 126 0.68 31.69 0.90
C GLY A 126 0.75 30.34 0.23
N THR A 127 1.82 29.61 0.53
CA THR A 127 1.97 28.19 0.20
C THR A 127 1.94 27.39 1.49
N ALA A 128 1.42 26.17 1.43
CA ALA A 128 1.37 25.26 2.55
C ALA A 128 1.77 23.86 2.12
N GLU A 129 2.39 23.15 3.06
CA GLU A 129 2.78 21.75 2.91
C GLU A 129 2.03 20.87 3.92
N GLY A 130 1.71 19.65 3.51
CA GLY A 130 1.13 18.61 4.37
C GLY A 130 1.79 17.26 4.10
N TYR A 131 2.20 16.59 5.17
CA TYR A 131 2.73 15.23 5.12
C TYR A 131 1.64 14.23 5.50
N TYR A 132 1.55 13.15 4.73
CA TYR A 132 0.59 12.08 4.89
C TYR A 132 1.31 10.74 4.98
N LEU A 133 0.80 9.87 5.86
CA LEU A 133 1.31 8.52 6.07
C LEU A 133 0.98 7.65 4.86
N ILE A 134 1.98 6.86 4.42
CA ILE A 134 1.77 5.73 3.52
C ILE A 134 1.46 4.52 4.42
N PRO A 135 0.24 3.95 4.38
CA PRO A 135 -0.10 2.77 5.17
C PRO A 135 0.87 1.62 4.91
N GLY A 136 1.27 0.88 5.96
CA GLY A 136 2.25 -0.20 5.85
C GLY A 136 3.71 0.26 5.82
N ALA A 137 3.97 1.56 5.74
CA ALA A 137 5.31 2.15 5.79
C ALA A 137 5.59 2.87 7.13
N GLU A 138 4.89 2.52 8.22
CA GLU A 138 4.92 3.29 9.47
C GLU A 138 6.28 3.27 10.19
N GLU A 139 7.09 2.24 9.95
CA GLU A 139 8.46 2.15 10.50
C GLU A 139 9.49 2.88 9.62
N SER A 140 9.10 3.32 8.42
CA SER A 140 9.91 4.13 7.52
C SER A 140 9.62 5.64 7.66
N ASP A 141 10.58 6.45 7.24
CA ASP A 141 10.43 7.90 7.15
C ASP A 141 9.66 8.34 5.87
N MET A 142 9.15 7.40 5.07
CA MET A 142 8.46 7.70 3.81
C MET A 142 7.10 8.37 4.06
N ARG A 143 6.82 9.44 3.32
CA ARG A 143 5.57 10.22 3.41
C ARG A 143 5.12 10.69 2.03
N VAL A 144 3.82 10.86 1.85
CA VAL A 144 3.29 11.67 0.74
C VAL A 144 3.32 13.13 1.17
N LEU A 145 4.00 13.95 0.39
CA LEU A 145 4.04 15.41 0.52
C LEU A 145 3.03 16.03 -0.45
N LEU A 146 2.10 16.80 0.09
CA LEU A 146 1.25 17.71 -0.66
C LEU A 146 1.79 19.13 -0.49
N SER A 147 2.01 19.85 -1.59
CA SER A 147 2.27 21.29 -1.60
C SER A 147 1.17 22.00 -2.37
N PHE A 148 0.68 23.14 -1.88
CA PHE A 148 -0.36 23.92 -2.56
C PHE A 148 -0.30 25.40 -2.20
N SER A 149 -0.85 26.24 -3.07
CA SER A 149 -1.10 27.66 -2.80
C SER A 149 -2.50 27.87 -2.23
N TYR A 150 -2.65 28.81 -1.30
CA TYR A 150 -3.93 29.12 -0.67
C TYR A 150 -4.18 30.62 -0.52
N GLU A 151 -5.45 31.00 -0.50
CA GLU A 151 -5.95 32.29 -0.02
C GLU A 151 -7.04 32.04 1.03
N LEU A 152 -6.90 32.61 2.22
CA LEU A 152 -7.89 32.55 3.28
C LEU A 152 -8.81 33.77 3.23
N GLU A 153 -10.11 33.50 3.34
CA GLU A 153 -11.14 34.50 3.57
C GLU A 153 -11.50 34.59 5.06
N GLY A 154 -11.85 35.81 5.47
CA GLY A 154 -12.28 36.12 6.83
C GLY A 154 -11.40 37.16 7.50
N ASP A 155 -11.77 37.53 8.71
CA ASP A 155 -10.90 38.34 9.57
C ASP A 155 -10.03 37.36 10.37
N LEU A 156 -8.75 37.23 10.01
CA LEU A 156 -7.83 36.34 10.72
C LEU A 156 -7.57 36.78 12.16
N GLU A 157 -7.87 38.04 12.50
CA GLU A 157 -7.77 38.56 13.88
C GLU A 157 -9.00 38.18 14.73
N ASP A 158 -10.06 37.64 14.12
CA ASP A 158 -11.28 37.19 14.83
C ASP A 158 -11.14 35.74 15.30
N GLU A 159 -10.53 35.56 16.48
CA GLU A 159 -10.39 34.27 17.18
C GLU A 159 -11.72 33.54 17.44
N SER A 160 -12.88 34.15 17.18
CA SER A 160 -14.19 33.52 17.36
C SER A 160 -14.66 32.69 16.16
N ARG A 161 -13.91 32.70 15.05
CA ARG A 161 -14.24 31.97 13.82
C ARG A 161 -13.00 31.33 13.21
N PHE A 162 -13.16 30.12 12.68
CA PHE A 162 -12.13 29.52 11.83
C PHE A 162 -12.09 30.28 10.50
N PRO A 163 -10.90 30.60 9.97
CA PRO A 163 -10.79 31.10 8.61
C PRO A 163 -11.22 30.03 7.62
N SER A 164 -11.68 30.47 6.45
CA SER A 164 -12.10 29.59 5.36
C SER A 164 -11.20 29.78 4.16
N PHE A 165 -10.90 28.72 3.42
CA PHE A 165 -10.30 28.83 2.10
C PHE A 165 -11.23 29.61 1.17
N GLY A 166 -10.70 30.68 0.56
CA GLY A 166 -11.27 31.36 -0.59
C GLY A 166 -10.80 30.76 -1.90
N ASP A 167 -9.53 30.36 -1.95
CA ASP A 167 -8.91 29.70 -3.09
C ASP A 167 -7.87 28.67 -2.61
N VAL A 168 -7.77 27.58 -3.37
CA VAL A 168 -6.72 26.55 -3.28
C VAL A 168 -6.32 26.22 -4.71
N SER A 169 -5.04 26.29 -5.01
CA SER A 169 -4.52 26.14 -6.38
C SER A 169 -3.06 25.72 -6.40
N ASP A 170 -2.55 25.41 -7.60
CA ASP A 170 -1.15 25.03 -7.84
C ASP A 170 -0.72 23.85 -6.95
N SER A 171 -1.56 22.83 -6.83
CA SER A 171 -1.26 21.65 -6.03
C SER A 171 -0.26 20.70 -6.71
N GLU A 172 0.68 20.17 -5.93
CA GLU A 172 1.66 19.18 -6.35
C GLU A 172 1.78 18.11 -5.27
N ILE A 173 1.91 16.85 -5.69
CA ILE A 173 2.04 15.69 -4.81
C ILE A 173 3.31 14.93 -5.18
N SER A 174 4.12 14.61 -4.18
CA SER A 174 5.33 13.81 -4.31
C SER A 174 5.50 12.85 -3.14
N VAL A 175 6.43 11.91 -3.24
CA VAL A 175 6.91 11.12 -2.10
C VAL A 175 8.16 11.80 -1.55
N ASP A 176 8.22 11.96 -0.22
CA ASP A 176 9.41 12.41 0.50
C ASP A 176 9.97 11.23 1.33
N GLY A 177 11.29 11.23 1.55
CA GLY A 177 11.96 10.22 2.38
C GLY A 177 12.26 8.88 1.68
N SER A 178 12.12 8.79 0.35
CA SER A 178 12.49 7.61 -0.43
C SER A 178 13.14 7.99 -1.76
N ASP A 179 14.23 7.30 -2.11
CA ASP A 179 14.85 7.39 -3.43
C ASP A 179 14.41 6.23 -4.36
N VAL A 180 13.74 5.21 -3.80
CA VAL A 180 13.30 3.99 -4.51
C VAL A 180 11.80 3.96 -4.80
N LEU A 181 11.00 4.70 -4.04
CA LEU A 181 9.55 4.83 -4.23
C LEU A 181 9.22 6.26 -4.63
N SER A 182 8.43 6.42 -5.69
CA SER A 182 7.94 7.71 -6.15
C SER A 182 6.46 7.66 -6.50
N TRP A 183 5.80 8.82 -6.43
CA TRP A 183 4.44 9.02 -6.92
C TRP A 183 4.49 9.85 -8.20
N ASN A 184 3.96 9.29 -9.29
CA ASN A 184 3.83 9.98 -10.56
C ASN A 184 2.37 10.42 -10.72
N ALA A 185 2.07 11.66 -10.33
CA ALA A 185 0.74 12.22 -10.44
C ALA A 185 0.36 12.47 -11.92
N ASP A 186 -0.77 11.92 -12.36
CA ASP A 186 -1.39 12.26 -13.64
C ASP A 186 -2.29 13.48 -13.53
N SER A 187 -2.99 13.60 -12.41
CA SER A 187 -3.87 14.73 -12.09
C SER A 187 -4.06 14.90 -10.59
N VAL A 188 -4.20 16.16 -10.18
CA VAL A 188 -4.67 16.54 -8.85
C VAL A 188 -5.86 17.48 -9.05
N GLU A 189 -6.99 17.17 -8.43
CA GLU A 189 -8.20 17.99 -8.43
C GLU A 189 -8.45 18.53 -7.02
N GLU A 190 -8.62 19.84 -6.90
CA GLU A 190 -8.82 20.52 -5.61
C GLU A 190 -10.29 20.90 -5.38
N GLU A 191 -10.81 20.59 -4.18
CA GLU A 191 -12.16 20.99 -3.75
C GLU A 191 -12.14 21.63 -2.35
N ILE A 192 -12.82 22.77 -2.20
CA ILE A 192 -13.03 23.39 -0.88
C ILE A 192 -14.26 22.77 -0.22
N VAL A 193 -14.06 22.14 0.94
CA VAL A 193 -15.06 21.35 1.68
C VAL A 193 -15.29 21.90 3.10
N SER A 194 -16.09 21.19 3.90
CA SER A 194 -16.32 21.50 5.32
C SER A 194 -16.78 22.94 5.58
N ALA A 195 -17.66 23.47 4.71
CA ALA A 195 -18.13 24.86 4.74
C ALA A 195 -17.00 25.90 4.61
N GLY A 196 -15.93 25.56 3.91
CA GLY A 196 -14.78 26.42 3.63
C GLY A 196 -13.56 26.13 4.50
N THR A 197 -13.66 25.32 5.56
CA THR A 197 -12.55 25.11 6.49
C THR A 197 -11.67 23.91 6.15
N GLY A 198 -12.00 23.17 5.10
CA GLY A 198 -11.21 22.05 4.59
C GLY A 198 -10.96 22.20 3.09
N ALA A 199 -9.85 21.65 2.64
CA ALA A 199 -9.50 21.45 1.25
C ALA A 199 -9.25 19.95 1.04
N GLU A 200 -9.92 19.36 0.06
CA GLU A 200 -9.72 17.98 -0.38
C GLU A 200 -8.95 18.01 -1.70
N PHE A 201 -7.96 17.13 -1.83
CA PHE A 201 -7.14 16.95 -3.01
C PHE A 201 -7.31 15.51 -3.46
N GLN A 202 -8.06 15.31 -4.54
CA GLN A 202 -8.22 14.00 -5.15
C GLN A 202 -7.13 13.84 -6.20
N THR A 203 -6.33 12.78 -6.05
CA THR A 203 -5.19 12.51 -6.94
C THR A 203 -5.36 11.17 -7.63
N ALA A 204 -4.96 11.13 -8.90
CA ALA A 204 -4.84 9.93 -9.71
C ALA A 204 -3.44 9.89 -10.31
N GLY A 205 -2.84 8.70 -10.37
CA GLY A 205 -1.48 8.51 -10.87
C GLY A 205 -1.00 7.08 -10.65
N ALA A 206 0.31 6.92 -10.50
CA ALA A 206 0.91 5.63 -10.23
C ALA A 206 2.02 5.70 -9.17
N TRP A 207 2.06 4.68 -8.32
CA TRP A 207 3.22 4.35 -7.51
C TRP A 207 4.28 3.73 -8.40
N HIS A 208 5.50 4.22 -8.33
CA HIS A 208 6.62 3.72 -9.12
C HIS A 208 7.77 3.30 -8.19
N ILE A 209 8.18 2.04 -8.32
CA ILE A 209 9.30 1.45 -7.60
C ILE A 209 10.42 1.19 -8.61
N GLU A 210 11.63 1.68 -8.32
CA GLU A 210 12.83 1.42 -9.10
C GLU A 210 14.01 1.12 -8.15
N VAL A 211 14.49 -0.13 -8.12
CA VAL A 211 15.45 -0.60 -7.11
C VAL A 211 16.33 -1.74 -7.63
N GLU A 212 17.54 -1.89 -7.07
CA GLU A 212 18.43 -3.03 -7.32
C GLU A 212 18.48 -3.95 -6.08
N VAL A 213 18.11 -5.22 -6.26
CA VAL A 213 18.15 -6.25 -5.20
C VAL A 213 19.00 -7.42 -5.67
N ASP A 214 20.04 -7.75 -4.90
CA ASP A 214 20.97 -8.86 -5.18
C ASP A 214 21.57 -8.83 -6.61
N GLY A 215 21.77 -7.63 -7.18
CA GLY A 215 22.31 -7.42 -8.53
C GLY A 215 21.27 -7.55 -9.65
N GLN A 216 19.99 -7.62 -9.30
CA GLN A 216 18.86 -7.61 -10.23
C GLN A 216 18.14 -6.27 -10.15
N HIS A 217 17.83 -5.70 -11.30
CA HIS A 217 17.05 -4.47 -11.38
C HIS A 217 15.56 -4.81 -11.36
N VAL A 218 14.81 -4.18 -10.46
CA VAL A 218 13.38 -4.38 -10.24
C VAL A 218 12.65 -3.07 -10.50
N GLU A 219 11.68 -3.11 -11.40
CA GLU A 219 10.75 -2.00 -11.67
C GLU A 219 9.31 -2.47 -11.42
N ALA A 220 8.51 -1.61 -10.78
CA ALA A 220 7.06 -1.80 -10.64
C ALA A 220 6.32 -0.47 -10.84
N GLU A 221 5.15 -0.52 -11.46
CA GLU A 221 4.28 0.64 -11.67
C GLU A 221 2.83 0.24 -11.39
N GLU A 222 2.23 0.81 -10.34
CA GLU A 222 0.89 0.48 -9.88
C GLU A 222 -0.02 1.72 -9.91
N GLU A 223 -1.03 1.69 -10.78
CA GLU A 223 -2.05 2.75 -10.85
C GLU A 223 -2.87 2.79 -9.55
N ASP A 224 -3.14 4.00 -9.07
CA ASP A 224 -3.90 4.24 -7.84
C ASP A 224 -4.62 5.60 -7.85
N GLU A 225 -5.60 5.74 -6.97
CA GLU A 225 -6.33 6.99 -6.70
C GLU A 225 -6.58 7.13 -5.20
N PHE A 226 -6.20 8.27 -4.62
CA PHE A 226 -6.44 8.55 -3.21
C PHE A 226 -6.79 10.02 -2.95
N ILE A 227 -7.30 10.29 -1.75
CA ILE A 227 -7.69 11.63 -1.29
C ILE A 227 -6.76 12.08 -0.16
N LEU A 228 -6.35 13.35 -0.21
CA LEU A 228 -5.70 14.05 0.89
C LEU A 228 -6.62 15.17 1.40
N GLU A 229 -6.76 15.32 2.72
CA GLU A 229 -7.53 16.42 3.33
C GLU A 229 -6.59 17.35 4.11
N PHE A 230 -6.76 18.66 3.91
CA PHE A 230 -6.06 19.70 4.65
C PHE A 230 -7.05 20.68 5.28
N SER A 231 -6.88 20.99 6.58
CA SER A 231 -7.76 21.93 7.29
C SER A 231 -7.12 23.31 7.45
N THR A 232 -7.93 24.37 7.39
CA THR A 232 -7.46 25.72 7.75
C THR A 232 -7.03 25.79 9.22
N GLY A 233 -7.62 24.94 10.09
CA GLY A 233 -7.22 24.78 11.49
C GLY A 233 -5.74 24.44 11.65
N THR A 234 -5.17 23.60 10.77
CA THR A 234 -3.73 23.33 10.76
C THR A 234 -2.92 24.59 10.45
N LEU A 235 -3.30 25.37 9.42
CA LEU A 235 -2.58 26.61 9.08
C LEU A 235 -2.55 27.58 10.25
N VAL A 236 -3.67 27.74 10.97
CA VAL A 236 -3.73 28.68 12.10
C VAL A 236 -3.34 28.07 13.45
N GLY A 237 -2.91 26.80 13.48
CA GLY A 237 -2.44 26.12 14.69
C GLY A 237 -3.53 25.91 15.74
N ILE A 238 -4.77 25.68 15.29
CA ILE A 238 -5.92 25.38 16.14
C ILE A 238 -6.23 23.89 16.05
N GLU A 239 -5.92 23.16 17.13
CA GLU A 239 -6.28 21.74 17.35
C GLU A 239 -7.74 21.55 17.80
#